data_AF-A0A522IDY0-F1
#
_entry.id   AF-A0A522IDY0-F1
#
_cell.length_a   1.000
_cell.length_b   1.000
_cell.length_c   1.000
_cell.angle_alpha   90.00
_cell.angle_beta   90.00
_cell.angle_gamma   90.00
#
_symmetry.space_group_name_H-M   'P 1'
#
loop_
_entity.id
_entity.type
_entity.pdbx_description
1 polymer ?
#
loop_
_entity_poly.entity_id
_entity_poly.type
_entity_poly.pdbx_seq_one_letter_code
_entity_poly.pdbx_strand_id
1 'polypeptide(L)'
;MWVVGAGLFLNMLASVGIFSYLLHHVGVQQAAWFFATFLVVWAFLIIGYIMLIAGKRKGGAVLITIGSLIFIPVGLVSIVGSILVARRGDRLAR
;
A
#
# COMPACT_ATOMS: atom_id res chain seq x y z
N MET A 1 8.41 2.06 10.91
CA MET A 1 7.00 1.63 10.87
C MET A 1 6.06 2.80 10.61
N TRP A 2 6.22 3.92 11.32
CA TRP A 2 5.39 5.13 11.14
C TRP A 2 5.34 5.67 9.71
N VAL A 3 6.46 5.66 8.96
CA VAL A 3 6.51 6.09 7.56
C VAL A 3 5.65 5.21 6.63
N VAL A 4 5.62 3.89 6.87
CA VAL A 4 4.82 2.94 6.07
C VAL A 4 3.33 3.11 6.42
N GLY A 5 3.00 3.24 7.70
CA GLY A 5 1.64 3.52 8.15
C GLY A 5 1.12 4.86 7.62
N ALA A 6 1.94 5.92 7.64
CA ALA A 6 1.60 7.22 7.08
C ALA A 6 1.42 7.15 5.55
N GLY A 7 2.26 6.39 4.84
CA GLY A 7 2.12 6.15 3.40
C GLY A 7 0.82 5.42 3.05
N LEU A 8 0.45 4.40 3.82
CA LEU A 8 -0.84 3.69 3.66
C LEU A 8 -2.03 4.62 3.95
N PHE A 9 -1.94 5.43 4.99
CA PHE A 9 -3.01 6.38 5.33
C PHE A 9 -3.20 7.45 4.25
N LEU A 10 -2.10 8.02 3.74
CA LEU A 10 -2.16 8.96 2.62
C LEU A 10 -2.66 8.30 1.33
N ASN A 11 -2.32 7.03 1.09
CA ASN A 11 -2.87 6.24 -0.01
C ASN A 11 -4.39 6.07 0.09
N MET A 12 -4.89 5.81 1.30
CA MET A 12 -6.32 5.70 1.59
C MET A 12 -7.03 7.01 1.25
N LEU A 13 -6.52 8.13 1.78
CA LEU A 13 -7.09 9.46 1.54
C LEU A 13 -7.10 9.83 0.04
N ALA A 14 -5.99 9.60 -0.65
CA ALA A 14 -5.91 9.86 -2.09
C ALA A 14 -6.90 8.98 -2.87
N SER A 15 -7.04 7.71 -2.51
CA SER A 15 -7.94 6.78 -3.18
C SER A 15 -9.41 7.10 -2.94
N VAL A 16 -9.77 7.56 -1.73
CA VAL A 16 -11.12 8.06 -1.41
C VAL A 16 -11.44 9.31 -2.23
N GLY A 17 -10.49 10.23 -2.39
CA GLY A 17 -10.63 11.41 -3.25
C GLY A 17 -10.85 11.05 -4.72
N ILE A 18 -10.05 10.11 -5.24
CA ILE A 18 -10.18 9.60 -6.62
C ILE A 18 -11.53 8.89 -6.81
N PHE A 19 -11.96 8.09 -5.84
CA PHE A 19 -13.25 7.39 -5.87
C PHE A 19 -14.43 8.37 -5.88
N SER A 20 -14.38 9.42 -5.05
CA SER A 20 -15.40 10.48 -5.03
C SER A 20 -15.46 11.23 -6.37
N TYR A 21 -14.30 11.54 -6.97
CA TYR A 21 -14.22 12.15 -8.30
C TYR A 21 -14.82 11.23 -9.38
N LEU A 22 -14.46 9.94 -9.38
CA LEU A 22 -14.97 8.94 -10.32
C LEU A 22 -16.49 8.76 -10.23
N LEU A 23 -17.03 8.74 -9.01
CA LEU A 23 -18.47 8.66 -8.74
C LEU A 23 -19.24 9.86 -9.31
N HIS A 24 -18.70 11.07 -9.16
CA HIS A 24 -19.37 12.30 -9.59
C HIS A 24 -19.19 12.64 -11.06
N HIS A 25 -18.06 12.29 -11.69
CA HIS A 25 -17.69 12.81 -13.02
C HIS A 25 -17.61 11.77 -14.13
N VAL A 26 -17.53 10.47 -13.81
CA VAL A 26 -17.17 9.44 -14.81
C VAL A 26 -18.19 8.30 -14.87
N GLY A 27 -18.85 8.00 -13.74
CA GLY A 27 -20.01 7.10 -13.69
C GLY A 27 -19.79 5.87 -12.81
N VAL A 28 -20.91 5.30 -12.36
CA VAL A 28 -20.97 4.26 -11.31
C VAL A 28 -20.17 3.00 -11.68
N GLN A 29 -20.16 2.62 -12.95
CA GLN A 29 -19.46 1.42 -13.41
C GLN A 29 -17.94 1.56 -13.24
N GLN A 30 -17.32 2.66 -13.71
CA GLN A 30 -15.88 2.88 -13.53
C GLN A 30 -15.49 3.07 -12.07
N ALA A 31 -16.34 3.73 -11.28
CA ALA A 31 -16.13 3.82 -9.84
C ALA A 31 -16.13 2.42 -9.18
N ALA A 32 -17.02 1.52 -9.58
CA ALA A 32 -17.08 0.15 -9.07
C ALA A 32 -15.81 -0.66 -9.43
N TRP A 33 -15.32 -0.57 -10.66
CA TRP A 33 -14.06 -1.21 -11.07
C TRP A 33 -12.87 -0.67 -10.28
N PHE A 34 -12.80 0.64 -10.07
CA PHE A 34 -11.75 1.26 -9.26
C PHE A 34 -11.82 0.78 -7.80
N PHE A 35 -13.01 0.73 -7.22
CA PHE A 35 -13.22 0.27 -5.85
C PHE A 35 -12.87 -1.20 -5.65
N ALA A 36 -13.25 -2.08 -6.59
CA ALA A 36 -12.88 -3.49 -6.57
C ALA A 36 -11.36 -3.67 -6.64
N THR A 37 -10.70 -2.97 -7.56
CA THR A 37 -9.23 -3.00 -7.70
C THR A 37 -8.55 -2.45 -6.44
N PHE A 38 -9.07 -1.36 -5.88
CA PHE A 38 -8.59 -0.75 -4.65
C PHE A 38 -8.68 -1.72 -3.48
N LEU A 39 -9.83 -2.39 -3.27
CA LEU A 39 -10.02 -3.37 -2.19
C LEU A 39 -9.04 -4.53 -2.28
N VAL A 40 -8.82 -5.08 -3.47
CA VAL A 40 -7.87 -6.18 -3.68
C VAL A 40 -6.45 -5.72 -3.35
N VAL A 41 -6.02 -4.57 -3.87
CA VAL A 41 -4.70 -4.00 -3.58
C VAL A 41 -4.53 -3.69 -2.09
N TRP A 42 -5.57 -3.14 -1.45
CA TRP A 42 -5.57 -2.85 -0.03
C TRP A 42 -5.46 -4.09 0.84
N ALA A 43 -6.11 -5.19 0.45
CA ALA A 43 -5.96 -6.46 1.15
C ALA A 43 -4.49 -6.93 1.12
N PHE A 44 -3.82 -6.88 -0.02
CA PHE A 44 -2.39 -7.24 -0.11
C PHE A 44 -1.50 -6.31 0.72
N LEU A 45 -1.77 -5.01 0.72
CA LEU A 45 -1.03 -4.03 1.51
C LEU A 45 -1.21 -4.24 3.02
N ILE A 46 -2.44 -4.47 3.49
CA ILE A 46 -2.73 -4.77 4.90
C ILE A 46 -2.05 -6.07 5.32
N ILE A 47 -2.20 -7.15 4.54
CA ILE A 47 -1.57 -8.44 4.85
C ILE A 47 -0.05 -8.28 4.91
N GLY A 48 0.54 -7.55 3.96
CA GLY A 48 1.98 -7.28 3.93
C GLY A 48 2.46 -6.45 5.14
N TYR A 49 1.65 -5.48 5.56
CA TYR A 49 1.91 -4.67 6.75
C TYR A 49 1.82 -5.49 8.05
N ILE A 50 0.81 -6.35 8.18
CA ILE A 50 0.66 -7.28 9.31
C ILE A 50 1.84 -8.25 9.35
N MET A 51 2.28 -8.79 8.21
CA MET A 51 3.47 -9.65 8.15
C MET A 51 4.76 -8.94 8.57
N LEU A 52 4.89 -7.64 8.25
CA LEU A 52 6.01 -6.81 8.71
C LEU A 52 5.99 -6.60 10.23
N ILE A 53 4.81 -6.43 10.83
CA ILE A 53 4.64 -6.35 12.29
C ILE A 53 4.96 -7.68 12.96
N ALA A 54 4.54 -8.80 12.36
CA ALA A 54 4.77 -10.16 12.86
C ALA A 54 6.22 -10.66 12.71
N GLY A 55 7.17 -9.79 12.35
CA GLY A 55 8.59 -10.14 12.19
C GLY A 55 8.95 -10.85 10.88
N LYS A 56 7.97 -11.19 10.03
CA LYS A 56 8.19 -11.78 8.69
C LYS A 56 8.52 -10.70 7.64
N ARG A 57 9.62 -9.97 7.88
CA ARG A 57 10.03 -8.77 7.13
C ARG A 57 10.18 -8.98 5.63
N LYS A 58 10.77 -10.11 5.19
CA LYS A 58 10.96 -10.42 3.76
C LYS A 58 9.63 -10.67 3.03
N GLY A 59 8.74 -11.47 3.63
CA GLY A 59 7.43 -11.78 3.05
C GLY A 59 6.53 -10.55 2.99
N GLY A 60 6.49 -9.76 4.05
CA GLY A 60 5.70 -8.53 4.07
C GLY A 60 6.18 -7.48 3.07
N ALA A 61 7.50 -7.33 2.88
CA ALA A 61 8.06 -6.41 1.89
C ALA A 61 7.71 -6.80 0.44
N VAL A 62 7.76 -8.09 0.10
CA VAL A 62 7.36 -8.60 -1.24
C VAL A 62 5.89 -8.33 -1.49
N LEU A 63 5.03 -8.62 -0.51
CA LEU A 63 3.58 -8.45 -0.66
C LEU A 63 3.19 -6.96 -0.81
N ILE A 64 3.83 -6.08 -0.04
CA ILE A 64 3.66 -4.62 -0.19
C ILE A 64 4.16 -4.15 -1.55
N THR A 65 5.27 -4.68 -2.05
CA THR A 65 5.84 -4.29 -3.36
C THR A 65 4.89 -4.66 -4.51
N ILE A 66 4.31 -5.86 -4.47
CA ILE A 66 3.34 -6.33 -5.47
C ILE A 66 2.05 -5.48 -5.42
N GLY A 67 1.49 -5.23 -4.23
CA GLY A 67 0.32 -4.37 -4.10
C GLY A 67 0.57 -2.91 -4.50
N SER A 68 1.78 -2.42 -4.26
CA SER A 68 2.20 -1.04 -4.58
C SER A 68 2.46 -0.81 -6.07
N LEU A 69 2.91 -1.83 -6.81
CA LEU A 69 3.18 -1.75 -8.25
C LEU A 69 1.96 -1.30 -9.08
N ILE A 70 0.75 -1.57 -8.58
CA ILE A 70 -0.51 -1.22 -9.23
C ILE A 70 -0.85 0.28 -9.07
N PHE A 71 -0.32 0.94 -8.03
CA PHE A 71 -0.55 2.36 -7.74
C PHE A 71 0.77 3.14 -7.81
N ILE A 72 1.32 3.29 -9.01
CA ILE A 72 2.70 3.73 -9.28
C ILE A 72 3.17 4.97 -8.47
N PRO A 73 2.39 6.04 -8.23
CA PRO A 73 2.88 7.20 -7.47
C PRO A 73 2.97 6.96 -5.96
N VAL A 74 1.93 6.37 -5.36
CA VAL A 74 1.84 6.18 -3.89
C VAL A 74 2.46 4.87 -3.44
N GLY A 75 2.44 3.88 -4.32
CA GLY A 75 3.15 2.62 -4.18
C GLY A 75 4.66 2.83 -4.12
N LEU A 76 5.22 3.79 -4.86
CA LEU A 76 6.66 4.12 -4.79
C LEU A 76 7.10 4.54 -3.39
N VAL A 77 6.29 5.36 -2.70
CA VAL A 77 6.55 5.77 -1.31
C VAL A 77 6.51 4.57 -0.37
N SER A 78 5.52 3.69 -0.54
CA SER A 78 5.37 2.45 0.24
C SER A 78 6.51 1.46 -0.01
N ILE A 79 6.96 1.31 -1.26
CA ILE A 79 8.09 0.48 -1.68
C ILE A 79 9.39 0.99 -1.02
N VAL A 80 9.70 2.28 -1.20
CA VAL A 80 10.89 2.91 -0.61
C VAL A 80 10.87 2.79 0.91
N GLY A 81 9.72 3.05 1.55
CA GLY A 81 9.53 2.89 2.99
C GLY A 81 9.74 1.45 3.48
N SER A 82 9.26 0.45 2.74
CA SER A 82 9.41 -0.97 3.09
C SER A 82 10.88 -1.44 2.99
N ILE A 83 11.59 -1.01 1.94
CA ILE A 83 13.01 -1.32 1.71
C ILE A 83 13.88 -0.71 2.81
N LEU A 84 13.61 0.55 3.19
CA LEU A 84 14.32 1.23 4.28
C LEU A 84 14.14 0.50 5.61
N VAL A 85 12.92 0.03 5.91
CA VAL A 85 12.63 -0.74 7.13
C VAL A 85 13.32 -2.10 7.10
N ALA A 86 13.28 -2.83 5.98
CA ALA A 86 13.97 -4.11 5.83
C ALA A 86 15.49 -3.97 6.07
N ARG A 87 16.12 -2.95 5.46
CA ARG A 87 17.56 -2.68 5.61
C ARG A 87 17.97 -2.28 7.02
N ARG A 88 17.11 -1.59 7.79
CA ARG A 88 17.37 -1.30 9.21
C ARG A 88 17.32 -2.56 10.07
N GLY A 89 16.41 -3.47 9.75
CA GLY A 89 16.26 -4.74 10.46
C GLY A 89 17.48 -5.65 10.37
N ASP A 90 18.13 -5.69 9.20
CA ASP A 90 19.34 -6.51 8.96
C ASP A 90 20.59 -5.94 9.65
N ARG A 91 20.58 -4.64 9.99
CA ARG A 91 21.73 -3.95 10.60
C ARG A 91 21.79 -4.08 12.13
N LEU A 92 20.68 -4.42 12.78
CA LEU A 92 20.58 -4.66 14.23
C LEU A 92 20.77 -6.14 14.62
N ALA A 93 20.86 -7.03 13.63
CA ALA A 93 21.06 -8.48 13.82
C ALA A 93 22.53 -8.92 13.61
N ARG A 94 23.45 -7.98 13.42
CA ARG A 94 24.91 -8.17 13.45
C ARG A 94 25.48 -7.43 14.65
#